data_AF-A0A5K8A063-F1
#
_entry.id   AF-A0A5K8A063-F1
#
_cell.length_a   1.000
_cell.length_b   1.000
_cell.length_c   1.000
_cell.angle_alpha   90.00
_cell.angle_beta   90.00
_cell.angle_gamma   90.00
#
_symmetry.space_group_name_H-M   'P 1'
#
loop_
_entity.id
_entity.type
_entity.pdbx_description
1 polymer ?
#
loop_
_entity_poly.entity_id
_entity_poly.type
_entity_poly.pdbx_seq_one_letter_code
_entity_poly.pdbx_strand_id
1 'polypeptide(L)'
;MTGFRFVEYLNDNPNTTYDVLATEAGITKARVCQMIALCKRLPSEITDYLMGTDDPETQKFFTEQKLRPLTLMATNDEKITRFNEMKETIQ
;
A
#
# COMPACT_ATOMS: atom_id res chain seq x y z
N MET A 1 10.69 -1.50 7.35
CA MET A 1 9.96 -1.91 6.14
C MET A 1 8.63 -1.17 6.13
N THR A 2 8.32 -0.39 5.09
CA THR A 2 7.01 0.28 5.01
C THR A 2 5.94 -0.73 4.61
N GLY A 3 4.69 -0.53 5.04
CA GLY A 3 3.62 -1.50 4.82
C GLY A 3 3.29 -1.76 3.35
N PHE A 4 3.67 -0.85 2.45
CA PHE A 4 3.41 -0.98 1.01
C PHE A 4 4.41 -1.92 0.31
N ARG A 5 5.59 -2.15 0.89
CA ARG A 5 6.64 -3.00 0.31
C ARG A 5 6.49 -4.49 0.65
N PHE A 6 5.43 -4.87 1.34
CA PHE A 6 5.16 -6.27 1.69
C PHE A 6 4.96 -7.16 0.48
N VAL A 7 4.36 -6.65 -0.59
CA VAL A 7 4.15 -7.43 -1.83
C VAL A 7 5.49 -7.71 -2.52
N GLU A 8 6.34 -6.69 -2.70
CA GLU A 8 7.70 -6.85 -3.21
C GLU A 8 8.51 -7.82 -2.36
N TYR A 9 8.50 -7.63 -1.03
CA TYR A 9 9.25 -8.47 -0.11
C TYR A 9 8.87 -9.95 -0.22
N LEU A 10 7.58 -10.27 -0.36
CA LEU A 10 7.12 -11.65 -0.54
C LEU A 10 7.46 -12.22 -1.91
N ASN A 11 7.55 -11.38 -2.95
CA ASN A 11 8.01 -11.82 -4.26
C ASN A 11 9.51 -12.14 -4.25
N ASP A 12 10.31 -11.30 -3.58
CA ASP A 12 11.76 -11.49 -3.44
C ASP A 12 12.11 -12.64 -2.47
N ASN A 13 11.21 -12.95 -1.54
CA ASN A 13 11.37 -13.98 -0.52
C ASN A 13 10.20 -14.99 -0.56
N PRO A 14 10.13 -15.88 -1.56
CA PRO A 14 8.98 -16.76 -1.80
C PRO A 14 8.73 -17.79 -0.68
N ASN A 15 9.73 -18.04 0.18
CA ASN A 15 9.61 -18.93 1.33
C ASN A 15 9.08 -18.21 2.59
N THR A 16 8.97 -16.88 2.55
CA THR A 16 8.51 -16.07 3.70
C THR A 16 7.01 -16.20 3.85
N THR A 17 6.58 -16.55 5.07
CA THR A 17 5.15 -16.57 5.41
C THR A 17 4.71 -15.20 5.93
N TYR A 18 3.39 -14.98 5.97
CA TYR A 18 2.84 -13.73 6.53
C TYR A 18 3.14 -13.59 8.03
N ASP A 19 3.34 -14.69 8.76
CA ASP A 19 3.72 -14.68 10.18
C ASP A 19 5.17 -14.21 10.38
N VAL A 20 6.08 -14.68 9.52
CA VAL A 20 7.48 -14.23 9.51
C VAL A 20 7.54 -12.74 9.18
N LEU A 21 6.86 -12.33 8.11
CA LEU A 21 6.80 -10.93 7.70
C LEU A 21 6.20 -10.03 8.80
N ALA A 22 5.13 -10.48 9.46
CA ALA A 22 4.52 -9.75 10.57
C ALA A 22 5.52 -9.53 11.72
N THR A 23 6.27 -10.57 12.07
CA THR A 23 7.30 -10.54 13.11
C THR A 23 8.43 -9.57 12.75
N GLU A 24 8.95 -9.65 11.52
CA GLU A 24 10.03 -8.79 11.03
C GLU A 24 9.62 -7.32 10.90
N ALA A 25 8.37 -7.07 10.49
CA ALA A 25 7.82 -5.73 10.36
C ALA A 25 7.29 -5.14 11.69
N GLY A 26 7.28 -5.92 12.78
CA GLY A 26 6.79 -5.49 14.09
C GLY A 26 5.29 -5.17 14.12
N ILE A 27 4.49 -5.83 13.29
CA ILE A 27 3.04 -5.63 13.18
C ILE A 27 2.30 -6.97 13.26
N THR A 28 0.97 -6.94 13.35
CA THR A 28 0.18 -8.17 13.35
C THR A 28 0.07 -8.78 11.95
N LYS A 29 -0.06 -10.11 11.87
CA LYS A 29 -0.39 -10.82 10.62
C LYS A 29 -1.65 -10.26 9.96
N ALA A 30 -2.66 -9.91 10.76
CA ALA A 30 -3.87 -9.28 10.24
C ALA A 30 -3.56 -7.97 9.51
N ARG A 31 -2.65 -7.16 10.04
CA ARG A 31 -2.22 -5.92 9.39
C ARG A 31 -1.45 -6.20 8.09
N VAL A 32 -0.58 -7.22 8.06
CA VAL A 32 0.08 -7.68 6.83
C VAL A 32 -0.95 -8.06 5.76
N CYS A 33 -1.93 -8.90 6.10
CA CYS A 33 -2.98 -9.31 5.17
C CYS A 33 -3.78 -8.12 4.63
N GLN A 34 -4.14 -7.16 5.49
CA GLN A 34 -4.86 -5.95 5.09
C GLN A 34 -4.06 -5.12 4.08
N MET A 35 -2.77 -4.91 4.34
CA MET A 35 -1.89 -4.15 3.45
C MET A 35 -1.71 -4.85 2.10
N ILE A 36 -1.48 -6.17 2.09
CA ILE A 36 -1.37 -6.94 0.85
C ILE A 36 -2.67 -6.89 0.05
N ALA A 37 -3.82 -7.08 0.71
CA ALA A 37 -5.12 -7.02 0.06
C ALA A 37 -5.42 -5.63 -0.51
N LEU A 38 -5.00 -4.57 0.18
CA LEU A 38 -5.08 -3.20 -0.29
C LEU A 38 -4.25 -3.02 -1.57
N CYS A 39 -2.95 -3.38 -1.54
CA CYS A 39 -2.07 -3.25 -2.70
C CYS A 39 -2.61 -4.02 -3.92
N LYS A 40 -3.13 -5.23 -3.73
CA LYS A 40 -3.71 -6.05 -4.83
C LYS A 40 -4.97 -5.44 -5.48
N ARG A 41 -5.68 -4.53 -4.81
CA ARG A 41 -6.92 -3.91 -5.29
C ARG A 41 -6.72 -2.53 -5.90
N LEU A 42 -5.54 -1.94 -5.66
CA LEU A 42 -5.15 -0.66 -6.22
C LEU A 42 -4.48 -0.89 -7.59
N PRO A 43 -4.64 0.03 -8.54
CA PRO A 43 -3.86 0.07 -9.77
C PRO A 43 -2.35 0.08 -9.47
N SER A 44 -1.56 -0.56 -10.33
CA SER A 44 -0.10 -0.64 -10.15
C SER A 44 0.54 0.73 -10.06
N GLU A 45 0.07 1.71 -10.84
CA GLU A 45 0.56 3.10 -10.78
C GLU A 45 0.49 3.71 -9.37
N ILE A 46 -0.58 3.41 -8.61
CA ILE A 46 -0.72 3.88 -7.23
C ILE A 46 0.24 3.13 -6.31
N THR A 47 0.33 1.80 -6.45
CA THR A 47 1.19 1.00 -5.58
C THR A 47 2.67 1.30 -5.83
N ASP A 48 3.07 1.49 -7.08
CA ASP A 48 4.45 1.78 -7.48
C ASP A 48 4.88 3.13 -6.90
N TYR A 49 4.01 4.14 -6.96
CA TYR A 49 4.26 5.42 -6.29
C TYR A 49 4.42 5.28 -4.78
N LEU A 50 3.52 4.54 -4.11
CA LEU A 50 3.57 4.35 -2.65
C LEU A 50 4.76 3.50 -2.20
N MET A 51 5.27 2.61 -3.04
CA MET A 51 6.46 1.78 -2.78
C MET A 51 7.76 2.55 -3.05
N GLY A 52 7.77 3.43 -4.06
CA GLY A 52 8.93 4.23 -4.46
C GLY A 52 9.09 5.57 -3.75
N THR A 53 8.10 6.01 -2.96
CA THR A 53 8.18 7.28 -2.23
C THR A 53 8.93 7.15 -0.90
N ASP A 54 10.02 7.90 -0.77
CA ASP A 54 10.76 8.09 0.50
C ASP A 54 10.30 9.33 1.28
N ASP A 55 9.31 10.06 0.76
CA ASP A 55 8.78 11.26 1.42
C ASP A 55 8.01 10.90 2.72
N PRO A 56 8.47 11.33 3.90
CA PRO A 56 7.82 10.99 5.16
C PRO A 56 6.40 11.55 5.28
N GLU A 57 6.09 12.68 4.63
CA GLU A 57 4.74 13.26 4.67
C GLU A 57 3.75 12.42 3.87
N THR A 58 4.13 12.02 2.66
CA THR A 58 3.40 11.07 1.82
C THR A 58 3.15 9.76 2.56
N GLN A 59 4.18 9.17 3.20
CA GLN A 59 4.04 7.92 3.94
C GLN A 59 3.10 8.03 5.15
N LYS A 60 3.08 9.17 5.83
CA LYS A 60 2.16 9.44 6.95
C LYS A 60 0.74 9.72 6.47
N PHE A 61 0.59 10.39 5.33
CA PHE A 61 -0.70 10.78 4.79
C PHE A 61 -1.45 9.58 4.22
N PHE A 62 -0.79 8.78 3.38
CA PHE A 62 -1.41 7.62 2.72
C PHE A 62 -1.41 6.41 3.64
N THR A 63 -2.40 6.39 4.52
CA THR A 63 -2.70 5.21 5.35
C THR A 63 -3.71 4.30 4.64
N GLU A 64 -3.81 3.05 5.11
CA GLU A 64 -4.84 2.11 4.63
C GLU A 64 -6.26 2.71 4.71
N GLN A 65 -6.59 3.46 5.76
CA GLN A 65 -7.89 4.11 5.89
C GLN A 65 -8.16 5.12 4.77
N LYS A 66 -7.15 5.88 4.34
CA LYS A 66 -7.29 6.84 3.24
C LYS A 66 -7.35 6.18 1.87
N LEU A 67 -6.67 5.05 1.70
CA LEU A 67 -6.60 4.32 0.43
C LEU A 67 -7.79 3.37 0.24
N ARG A 68 -8.42 2.90 1.33
CA ARG A 68 -9.55 1.97 1.29
C ARG A 68 -10.72 2.46 0.42
N PRO A 69 -11.14 3.75 0.45
CA PRO A 69 -12.16 4.27 -0.45
C PRO A 69 -11.84 4.06 -1.94
N LEU A 70 -10.57 4.15 -2.33
CA LEU A 70 -10.15 3.93 -3.72
C LEU A 70 -10.44 2.48 -4.14
N THR A 71 -10.30 1.51 -3.24
CA THR A 71 -10.59 0.10 -3.57
C THR A 71 -12.07 -0.19 -3.86
N LEU A 72 -12.97 0.74 -3.52
CA LEU A 72 -14.41 0.61 -3.76
C LEU A 72 -14.86 1.25 -5.08
N MET A 73 -13.97 1.97 -5.76
CA MET A 73 -14.27 2.60 -7.05
C MET A 73 -14.30 1.57 -8.19
N ALA A 74 -15.12 1.83 -9.20
CA ALA A 74 -15.45 0.84 -10.21
C ALA A 74 -14.31 0.66 -11.23
N THR A 75 -13.66 1.74 -11.62
CA THR A 75 -12.62 1.71 -12.65
C THR A 75 -11.25 2.09 -12.08
N ASN A 76 -10.19 1.65 -12.76
CA ASN A 76 -8.83 2.05 -12.38
C ASN A 76 -8.59 3.53 -12.64
N ASP A 77 -9.18 4.10 -13.69
CA ASP A 77 -9.07 5.53 -14.01
C ASP A 77 -9.63 6.40 -12.89
N GLU A 78 -10.82 6.08 -12.37
CA GLU A 78 -11.41 6.77 -11.21
C GLU A 78 -10.50 6.73 -9.98
N LYS A 79 -9.88 5.57 -9.71
CA LYS A 79 -8.94 5.41 -8.59
C LYS A 79 -7.72 6.29 -8.76
N ILE A 80 -7.13 6.31 -9.96
CA ILE A 80 -5.94 7.08 -10.28
C ILE A 80 -6.24 8.59 -10.21
N THR A 81 -7.34 9.04 -10.81
CA THR A 81 -7.79 10.44 -10.72
C THR A 81 -7.95 10.87 -9.27
N ARG A 82 -8.69 10.10 -8.46
CA ARG A 82 -8.89 10.45 -7.04
C ARG A 82 -7.58 10.43 -6.25
N PHE A 83 -6.70 9.49 -6.54
CA PHE A 83 -5.40 9.42 -5.89
C PHE A 83 -4.52 10.64 -6.21
N ASN A 84 -4.53 11.11 -7.46
CA ASN A 84 -3.82 12.32 -7.85
C ASN A 84 -4.38 13.57 -7.17
N GLU A 85 -5.71 13.71 -7.06
CA GLU A 85 -6.32 14.79 -6.26
C GLU A 85 -5.87 14.73 -4.80
N MET A 86 -5.73 13.53 -4.21
CA MET A 86 -5.23 13.38 -2.85
C MET A 86 -3.77 13.81 -2.73
N LYS A 87 -2.92 13.54 -3.73
CA LYS A 87 -1.51 13.96 -3.74
C LYS A 87 -1.36 15.48 -3.73
N GLU A 88 -2.21 16.20 -4.47
CA GLU A 88 -2.20 17.67 -4.51
C GLU A 88 -2.45 18.30 -3.14
N THR A 89 -3.10 17.58 -2.20
CA THR A 89 -3.33 18.09 -0.83
C THR A 89 -2.12 17.99 0.10
N ILE A 90 -1.05 17.33 -0.33
CA ILE A 90 0.18 17.10 0.44
C ILE A 90 1.35 17.94 -0.13
N GLN A 91 1.19 18.53 -1.32
CA GLN A 91 2.15 19.45 -1.94
C GLN A 91 1.82 20.91 -1.62
#